data_AF-A0A519TKU1-F1
#
_entry.id   AF-A0A519TKU1-F1
#
_cell.length_a   1.000
_cell.length_b   1.000
_cell.length_c   1.000
_cell.angle_alpha   90.00
_cell.angle_beta   90.00
_cell.angle_gamma   90.00
#
_symmetry.space_group_name_H-M   'P 1'
#
loop_
_entity.id
_entity.type
_entity.pdbx_description
1 polymer ?
#
loop_
_entity_poly.entity_id
_entity_poly.type
_entity_poly.pdbx_seq_one_letter_code
_entity_poly.pdbx_strand_id
1 'polypeptide(L)' 'MEVIQPGGIGFYVLSILISGGLFLLWRRLFRRLFTSEAVIVIATAMASIITTPIVLLAILWLAAQLHRP' A
#
# COMPACT_ATOMS: atom_id res chain seq x y z
N MET A 1 12.72 16.34 12.54
CA MET A 1 12.14 15.13 13.18
C MET A 1 10.61 15.25 13.28
N GLU A 2 9.88 15.45 12.17
CA GLU A 2 8.41 15.60 12.24
C GLU A 2 7.62 14.81 11.19
N VAL A 3 8.28 14.23 10.18
CA VAL A 3 7.55 13.90 8.95
C VAL A 3 6.78 12.57 9.01
N ILE A 4 7.15 11.60 9.86
CA ILE A 4 6.42 10.31 9.94
C ILE A 4 6.51 9.72 11.36
N GLN A 5 5.88 10.36 12.35
CA GLN A 5 5.65 9.69 13.63
C GLN A 5 4.43 8.75 13.53
N PRO A 6 4.47 7.54 14.12
CA PRO A 6 3.30 6.68 14.21
C PRO A 6 2.19 7.40 14.99
N GLY A 7 1.05 7.62 14.36
CA GLY A 7 -0.07 8.42 14.90
C GLY A 7 -0.13 9.88 14.41
N GLY A 8 0.87 10.34 13.65
CA GLY A 8 0.84 11.66 13.01
C GLY A 8 0.03 11.68 11.72
N ILE A 9 -0.48 12.86 11.33
CA ILE A 9 -1.25 13.05 10.09
C ILE A 9 -0.50 12.56 8.84
N GLY A 10 0.82 12.76 8.80
CA GLY A 10 1.68 12.31 7.70
C GLY A 10 1.66 10.78 7.52
N PHE A 11 1.57 10.03 8.61
CA PHE A 11 1.47 8.56 8.58
C PHE A 11 0.13 8.10 8.00
N TYR A 12 -0.98 8.75 8.37
CA TYR A 12 -2.30 8.41 7.84
C TYR A 12 -2.43 8.76 6.34
N VAL A 13 -1.96 9.94 5.94
CA VAL A 13 -1.94 10.34 4.52
C VAL A 13 -1.12 9.35 3.70
N LEU A 14 0.08 9.00 4.16
CA LEU A 14 0.94 8.03 3.50
C LEU A 14 0.28 6.65 3.41
N SER A 15 -0.37 6.20 4.50
CA SER A 15 -1.07 4.91 4.55
C SER A 15 -2.24 4.84 3.56
N ILE A 16 -3.01 5.93 3.42
CA ILE A 16 -4.10 6.04 2.45
C ILE A 16 -3.55 6.01 1.02
N LEU A 17 -2.49 6.77 0.74
CA LEU A 17 -1.86 6.80 -0.58
C LEU A 17 -1.31 5.43 -0.98
N ILE A 18 -0.63 4.73 -0.07
CA ILE A 18 -0.10 3.38 -0.31
C ILE A 18 -1.24 2.39 -0.55
N SER A 19 -2.26 2.38 0.32
CA SER A 19 -3.37 1.43 0.22
C SER A 19 -4.18 1.65 -1.07
N GLY A 20 -4.49 2.91 -1.40
CA GLY A 20 -5.19 3.27 -2.63
C GLY A 20 -4.36 2.98 -3.89
N GLY A 21 -3.05 3.27 -3.84
CA GLY A 21 -2.12 2.97 -4.93
C GLY A 21 -2.02 1.48 -5.21
N LEU A 22 -1.85 0.66 -4.17
CA LEU A 22 -1.85 -0.81 -4.27
C LEU A 22 -3.17 -1.32 -4.82
N PHE A 23 -4.30 -0.80 -4.34
CA PHE A 23 -5.62 -1.20 -4.82
C PHE A 23 -5.78 -0.94 -6.33
N LEU A 24 -5.40 0.23 -6.82
CA LEU A 24 -5.48 0.55 -8.25
C LEU A 24 -4.50 -0.28 -9.09
N LEU A 25 -3.29 -0.53 -8.58
CA LEU A 25 -2.28 -1.35 -9.23
C LEU A 25 -2.76 -2.78 -9.41
N TRP A 26 -3.22 -3.42 -8.32
CA TRP A 26 -3.78 -4.76 -8.33
C TRP A 26 -5.04 -4.84 -9.18
N ARG A 27 -5.93 -3.84 -9.12
CA ARG A 27 -7.13 -3.79 -9.97
C ARG A 27 -6.77 -3.71 -11.46
N ARG A 28 -5.69 -3.01 -11.83
CA ARG A 28 -5.21 -2.96 -13.22
C ARG A 28 -4.62 -4.31 -13.65
N LEU A 29 -3.89 -4.99 -12.77
CA LEU A 29 -3.32 -6.32 -13.03
C LEU A 29 -4.41 -7.39 -13.15
N PHE A 30 -5.34 -7.47 -12.21
CA PHE A 30 -6.39 -8.48 -12.20
C PHE A 30 -7.43 -8.29 -13.31
N ARG A 31 -7.67 -7.05 -13.76
CA ARG A 31 -8.48 -6.80 -14.98
C ARG A 31 -7.90 -7.43 -16.24
N ARG A 32 -6.59 -7.71 -16.28
CA ARG A 32 -5.98 -8.43 -17.42
C ARG A 32 -6.09 -9.94 -17.31
N LEU A 33 -6.32 -10.46 -16.10
CA LEU A 33 -6.29 -11.90 -15.80
C LEU A 33 -7.68 -12.50 -15.64
N PHE A 34 -8.66 -11.72 -15.18
CA PHE A 34 -10.01 -12.17 -14.89
C PHE A 34 -11.02 -11.36 -15.69
N THR A 35 -12.08 -12.01 -16.15
CA THR A 35 -13.20 -11.38 -16.87
C THR A 35 -14.36 -11.00 -15.93
N SER A 36 -14.46 -11.67 -14.77
CA SER A 36 -15.53 -11.42 -13.79
C SER A 36 -15.19 -10.27 -12.86
N GLU A 37 -16.03 -9.23 -12.85
CA GLU A 37 -15.82 -8.03 -12.04
C GLU A 37 -15.83 -8.33 -10.53
N ALA A 38 -16.73 -9.21 -10.08
CA ALA A 38 -16.80 -9.62 -8.67
C ALA A 38 -15.49 -10.28 -8.20
N VAL A 39 -14.91 -11.15 -9.04
CA VAL A 39 -13.63 -11.83 -8.73
C VAL A 39 -12.49 -10.82 -8.67
N ILE A 40 -12.45 -9.86 -9.61
CA ILE A 40 -11.43 -8.81 -9.65
C ILE A 40 -11.47 -7.98 -8.37
N VAL A 41 -12.65 -7.54 -7.93
CA VAL A 41 -12.80 -6.69 -6.74
C VAL A 41 -12.36 -7.46 -5.49
N ILE A 42 -12.81 -8.70 -5.31
CA ILE A 42 -12.44 -9.53 -4.16
C ILE A 42 -10.93 -9.80 -4.15
N ALA A 43 -10.36 -10.22 -5.28
CA ALA A 43 -8.92 -10.48 -5.41
C ALA A 43 -8.09 -9.21 -5.15
N THR A 44 -8.53 -8.05 -5.65
CA THR A 44 -7.87 -6.77 -5.42
C THR A 44 -7.89 -6.37 -3.95
N ALA A 45 -9.06 -6.49 -3.29
CA ALA A 45 -9.21 -6.18 -1.88
C ALA A 45 -8.31 -7.09 -1.02
N MET A 46 -8.31 -8.39 -1.31
CA MET A 46 -7.46 -9.35 -0.62
C MET A 46 -5.97 -9.07 -0.82
N ALA A 47 -5.54 -8.88 -2.06
CA ALA A 47 -4.15 -8.58 -2.39
C ALA A 47 -3.67 -7.28 -1.71
N SER A 48 -4.52 -6.25 -1.68
CA SER A 48 -4.19 -4.98 -1.03
C SER A 48 -4.04 -5.16 0.47
N ILE A 49 -4.99 -5.81 1.15
CA ILE A 49 -4.91 -6.04 2.61
C ILE A 49 -3.65 -6.82 2.99
N ILE A 50 -3.28 -7.84 2.20
CA ILE A 50 -2.10 -8.67 2.46
C ILE A 50 -0.80 -7.89 2.17
N THR A 51 -0.76 -7.09 1.10
CA THR A 51 0.48 -6.41 0.65
C THR A 51 0.74 -5.09 1.36
N THR A 52 -0.29 -4.38 1.83
CA THR A 52 -0.13 -3.10 2.56
C THR A 52 0.85 -3.15 3.73
N PRO A 53 0.79 -4.10 4.69
CA PRO A 53 1.76 -4.14 5.80
C PRO A 53 3.19 -4.40 5.32
N ILE A 54 3.36 -5.25 4.29
CA ILE A 54 4.68 -5.55 3.70
C ILE A 54 5.26 -4.29 3.07
N VAL A 55 4.46 -3.56 2.30
CA VAL A 55 4.88 -2.33 1.62
C VAL A 55 5.15 -1.21 2.62
N LEU A 56 4.32 -1.05 3.65
CA LEU A 56 4.58 -0.11 4.74
C LEU A 56 5.89 -0.43 5.48
N LEU A 57 6.12 -1.69 5.84
CA LEU A 57 7.37 -2.12 6.47
C LEU A 57 8.57 -1.83 5.56
N ALA A 58 8.47 -2.13 4.27
CA ALA A 58 9.53 -1.85 3.31
C ALA A 58 9.84 -0.35 3.21
N ILE A 59 8.81 0.51 3.15
CA ILE A 59 8.96 1.96 3.08
C ILE A 59 9.57 2.52 4.37
N LEU A 60 9.08 2.08 5.53
CA LEU A 60 9.63 2.50 6.82
C LEU A 60 11.09 2.06 6.98
N TRP A 61 11.41 0.85 6.54
CA TRP A 61 12.79 0.36 6.53
C TRP A 61 13.68 1.17 5.58
N LEU A 62 13.22 1.46 4.36
CA LEU A 62 13.96 2.27 3.39
C LEU A 62 14.20 3.69 3.92
N ALA A 63 13.18 4.28 4.55
CA ALA A 63 13.27 5.59 5.18
C ALA A 63 14.30 5.59 6.32
N ALA A 64 14.33 4.52 7.13
CA ALA A 64 15.33 4.36 8.18
C ALA A 64 16.76 4.20 7.61
N GLN A 65 16.94 3.46 6.51
CA GLN A 65 18.23 3.32 5.84
C GLN A 65 18.76 4.65 5.29
N LEU A 66 17.88 5.44 4.67
CA LEU A 66 18.21 6.76 4.11
C LEU A 66 18.51 7.82 5.18
N HIS A 67 18.03 7.62 6.41
CA HIS A 67 18.27 8.50 7.55
C HIS A 67 19.40 8.02 8.47
N ARG A 68 20.12 6.94 8.12
CA ARG A 68 21.35 6.60 8.82
C ARG A 68 22.42 7.67 8.52
N PRO A 69 23.03 8.30 9.54
CA PRO A 69 24.10 9.27 9.33
C PRO A 69 25.34 8.64 8.69
#